data_AF-A0AAI8ZGG4-F1
#
_entry.id   AF-A0AAI8ZGG4-F1
#
_cell.length_a   1.000
_cell.length_b   1.000
_cell.length_c   1.000
_cell.angle_alpha   90.00
_cell.angle_beta   90.00
_cell.angle_gamma   90.00
#
_symmetry.space_group_name_H-M   'P 1'
#
loop_
_entity.id
_entity.type
_entity.pdbx_description
1 polymer ?
#
loop_
_entity_poly.entity_id
_entity_poly.type
_entity_poly.pdbx_seq_one_letter_code
_entity_poly.pdbx_strand_id
1 'polypeptide(L)'
;MRPPARASVLAGVRATAIVLVLSLLASGLTSPAQGVLPFWTASFANSAGGWSMLAFVAAWASRARPLLGAALGAASFVAMVEAYGAVSLWRGHFLAEPLHSMWIPVGLVAGPVIGVAAALVRRASSRWTIAGVAVLSAVLVAEGIFGLTRVADTTSPVYWTLEIVLGVGFLAAAALRGRRARLPAEPAAPLGEPRPASIRRRAPRATTPWEVRPRSRPRPRTPPGSARTRRRAGAPGARRTPRGRPGRRSRR
;
A
#
# COMPACT_ATOMS: atom_id res chain seq x y z
N MET A 1 19.23 -5.30 -10.12
CA MET A 1 19.07 -6.71 -9.68
C MET A 1 17.59 -7.00 -9.44
N ARG A 2 17.03 -8.04 -10.05
CA ARG A 2 15.70 -8.54 -9.67
C ARG A 2 15.81 -9.18 -8.27
N PRO A 3 14.89 -8.90 -7.33
CA PRO A 3 14.92 -9.55 -6.03
C PRO A 3 14.84 -11.07 -6.19
N PRO A 4 15.49 -11.85 -5.31
CA PRO A 4 15.40 -13.30 -5.35
C PRO A 4 13.94 -13.74 -5.26
N ALA A 5 13.57 -14.80 -5.98
CA ALA A 5 12.18 -15.26 -6.11
C ALA A 5 11.47 -15.41 -4.75
N ARG A 6 12.17 -15.94 -3.74
CA ARG A 6 11.66 -16.09 -2.36
C ARG A 6 11.25 -14.76 -1.71
N ALA A 7 12.03 -13.70 -1.90
CA ALA A 7 11.71 -12.38 -1.35
C ALA A 7 10.47 -11.78 -2.01
N SER A 8 10.27 -12.04 -3.31
CA SER A 8 9.08 -11.59 -4.04
C SER A 8 7.82 -12.33 -3.57
N VAL A 9 7.93 -13.64 -3.33
CA VAL A 9 6.82 -14.46 -2.79
C VAL A 9 6.44 -14.00 -1.39
N LEU A 10 7.42 -13.85 -0.48
CA LEU A 10 7.14 -13.41 0.89
C LEU A 10 6.50 -12.02 0.93
N ALA A 11 6.95 -11.10 0.07
CA ALA A 11 6.34 -9.78 -0.05
C ALA A 11 4.88 -9.86 -0.54
N GLY A 12 4.59 -10.76 -1.49
CA GLY A 12 3.23 -11.03 -1.96
C GLY A 12 2.34 -11.58 -0.85
N VAL A 13 2.79 -12.63 -0.15
CA VAL A 13 2.06 -13.24 0.98
C VAL A 13 1.76 -12.21 2.07
N ARG A 14 2.76 -11.40 2.44
CA ARG A 14 2.59 -10.33 3.43
C ARG A 14 1.56 -9.29 2.96
N ALA A 15 1.63 -8.87 1.70
CA ALA A 15 0.69 -7.90 1.15
C ALA A 15 -0.75 -8.45 1.17
N THR A 16 -0.94 -9.70 0.76
CA THR A 16 -2.23 -10.40 0.83
C THR A 16 -2.75 -10.48 2.26
N ALA A 17 -1.92 -10.91 3.21
CA ALA A 17 -2.30 -11.01 4.62
C ALA A 17 -2.75 -9.66 5.19
N ILE A 18 -2.01 -8.58 4.92
CA ILE A 18 -2.37 -7.22 5.35
C ILE A 18 -3.74 -6.82 4.79
N VAL A 19 -3.96 -7.03 3.49
CA VAL A 19 -5.22 -6.62 2.84
C VAL A 19 -6.39 -7.40 3.39
N LEU A 20 -6.27 -8.73 3.49
CA LEU A 20 -7.36 -9.56 4.01
C LEU A 20 -7.66 -9.23 5.47
N VAL A 21 -6.65 -9.14 6.34
CA VAL A 21 -6.88 -8.82 7.76
C VAL A 21 -7.55 -7.46 7.93
N LEU A 22 -7.05 -6.41 7.25
CA LEU A 22 -7.66 -5.08 7.36
C LEU A 22 -9.08 -5.05 6.80
N SER A 23 -9.33 -5.72 5.68
CA SER A 23 -10.65 -5.80 5.02
C SER A 23 -11.68 -6.52 5.89
N LEU A 24 -11.30 -7.70 6.40
CA LEU A 24 -12.16 -8.53 7.24
C LEU A 24 -12.47 -7.84 8.57
N LEU A 25 -11.46 -7.26 9.22
CA LEU A 25 -11.66 -6.56 10.49
C LEU A 25 -12.49 -5.29 10.32
N ALA A 26 -12.13 -4.41 9.39
CA ALA A 26 -12.83 -3.14 9.22
C ALA A 26 -14.30 -3.38 8.86
N SER A 27 -14.57 -4.26 7.89
CA SER A 27 -15.93 -4.51 7.42
C SER A 27 -16.76 -5.39 8.36
N GLY A 28 -16.14 -6.39 9.00
CA GLY A 28 -16.78 -7.19 10.02
C GLY A 28 -17.21 -6.32 11.22
N LEU A 29 -16.39 -5.34 11.63
CA LEU A 29 -16.74 -4.38 12.68
C LEU A 29 -17.78 -3.35 12.24
N THR A 30 -17.91 -3.05 10.95
CA THR A 30 -18.94 -2.14 10.43
C THR A 30 -20.35 -2.64 10.76
N SER A 31 -20.60 -3.96 10.73
CA SER A 31 -21.91 -4.53 11.07
C SER A 31 -22.37 -4.14 12.49
N PRO A 32 -21.66 -4.48 13.59
CA PRO A 32 -22.06 -4.04 14.93
C PRO A 32 -21.96 -2.52 15.11
N ALA A 33 -21.02 -1.85 14.43
CA ALA A 33 -20.89 -0.40 14.52
C ALA A 33 -22.17 0.34 14.06
N GLN A 34 -22.94 -0.19 13.11
CA GLN A 34 -24.21 0.41 12.70
C GLN A 34 -25.19 0.66 13.87
N GLY A 35 -25.16 -0.19 14.90
CA GLY A 35 -26.05 -0.04 16.05
C GLY A 35 -25.61 1.03 17.06
N VAL A 36 -24.38 1.54 16.94
CA VAL A 36 -23.77 2.46 17.93
C VAL A 36 -23.18 3.73 17.32
N LEU A 37 -23.08 3.80 15.98
CA LEU A 37 -22.55 4.98 15.30
C LEU A 37 -23.49 6.18 15.50
N PRO A 38 -22.94 7.38 15.77
CA PRO A 38 -23.71 8.61 15.74
C PRO A 38 -24.42 8.78 14.39
N PHE A 39 -25.63 9.36 14.40
CA PHE A 39 -26.44 9.62 13.20
C PHE A 39 -25.62 10.27 12.07
N TRP A 40 -24.73 11.20 12.42
CA TRP A 40 -23.90 11.93 11.47
C TRP A 40 -22.87 11.07 10.71
N THR A 41 -22.62 9.84 11.17
CA THR A 41 -21.66 8.89 10.62
C THR A 41 -22.27 7.54 10.26
N ALA A 42 -23.55 7.32 10.58
CA ALA A 42 -24.23 6.05 10.35
C ALA A 42 -24.21 5.63 8.87
N SER A 43 -24.27 6.60 7.94
CA SER A 43 -24.18 6.38 6.50
C SER A 43 -22.87 5.74 6.03
N PHE A 44 -21.79 5.80 6.83
CA PHE A 44 -20.52 5.13 6.53
C PHE A 44 -20.71 3.65 6.24
N ALA A 45 -21.62 3.02 6.98
CA ALA A 45 -21.83 1.59 6.88
C ALA A 45 -22.51 1.16 5.57
N ASN A 46 -23.06 2.11 4.82
CA ASN A 46 -23.71 1.89 3.53
C ASN A 46 -23.17 2.83 2.43
N SER A 47 -21.90 3.25 2.54
CA SER A 47 -21.27 4.16 1.59
C SER A 47 -20.17 3.46 0.77
N ALA A 48 -20.27 3.57 -0.56
CA ALA A 48 -19.28 3.06 -1.50
C ALA A 48 -17.92 3.76 -1.35
N GLY A 49 -17.91 5.05 -1.03
CA GLY A 49 -16.77 5.91 -0.81
C GLY A 49 -16.04 5.59 0.49
N GLY A 50 -16.78 5.42 1.59
CA GLY A 50 -16.24 4.93 2.86
C GLY A 50 -15.57 3.56 2.70
N TRP A 51 -16.22 2.64 2.00
CA TRP A 51 -15.66 1.31 1.73
C TRP A 51 -14.47 1.38 0.76
N SER A 52 -14.51 2.27 -0.23
CA SER A 52 -13.38 2.54 -1.14
C SER A 52 -12.18 3.10 -0.40
N MET A 53 -12.38 3.95 0.62
CA MET A 53 -11.30 4.43 1.49
C MET A 53 -10.66 3.28 2.27
N LEU A 54 -11.46 2.38 2.85
CA LEU A 54 -10.94 1.22 3.57
C LEU A 54 -10.11 0.30 2.64
N ALA A 55 -10.64 -0.03 1.46
CA ALA A 55 -9.93 -0.82 0.47
C ALA A 55 -8.64 -0.14 -0.01
N PHE A 56 -8.69 1.18 -0.23
CA PHE A 56 -7.53 1.99 -0.59
C PHE A 56 -6.45 1.94 0.50
N VAL A 57 -6.81 2.14 1.76
CA VAL A 57 -5.88 2.10 2.90
C VAL A 57 -5.27 0.71 3.05
N ALA A 58 -6.07 -0.35 2.93
CA ALA A 58 -5.59 -1.73 2.99
C ALA A 58 -4.57 -2.02 1.89
N ALA A 59 -4.89 -1.66 0.63
CA ALA A 59 -3.98 -1.82 -0.50
C ALA A 59 -2.72 -0.94 -0.36
N TRP A 60 -2.85 0.29 0.13
CA TRP A 60 -1.74 1.21 0.34
C TRP A 60 -0.79 0.73 1.46
N ALA A 61 -1.35 0.15 2.54
CA ALA A 61 -0.62 -0.42 3.66
C ALA A 61 0.13 -1.70 3.26
N SER A 62 -0.45 -2.48 2.34
CA SER A 62 0.18 -3.71 1.79
C SER A 62 1.50 -3.44 1.07
N ARG A 63 1.69 -2.22 0.57
CA ARG A 63 2.81 -1.81 -0.29
C ARG A 63 2.91 -2.66 -1.56
N ALA A 64 1.82 -3.23 -2.06
CA ALA A 64 1.82 -3.97 -3.31
C ALA A 64 2.28 -3.10 -4.50
N ARG A 65 2.77 -3.75 -5.56
CA ARG A 65 3.00 -3.11 -6.86
C ARG A 65 1.68 -2.99 -7.62
N PRO A 66 1.50 -2.07 -8.58
CA PRO A 66 0.21 -1.79 -9.21
C PRO A 66 -0.59 -3.02 -9.67
N LEU A 67 0.03 -3.98 -10.36
CA LEU A 67 -0.67 -5.19 -10.82
C LEU A 67 -1.20 -6.05 -9.65
N LEU A 68 -0.36 -6.27 -8.62
CA LEU A 68 -0.81 -6.98 -7.42
C LEU A 68 -1.82 -6.12 -6.63
N GLY A 69 -1.64 -4.81 -6.61
CA GLY A 69 -2.57 -3.86 -6.00
C GLY A 69 -3.96 -3.98 -6.62
N ALA A 70 -4.06 -4.12 -7.94
CA ALA A 70 -5.33 -4.34 -8.64
C ALA A 70 -6.04 -5.60 -8.14
N ALA A 71 -5.33 -6.74 -8.14
CA ALA A 71 -5.88 -8.01 -7.66
C ALA A 71 -6.28 -7.95 -6.17
N LEU A 72 -5.44 -7.32 -5.34
CA LEU A 72 -5.72 -7.15 -3.92
C LEU A 72 -6.87 -6.18 -3.66
N GLY A 73 -7.07 -5.17 -4.49
CA GLY A 73 -8.22 -4.27 -4.40
C GLY A 73 -9.52 -5.02 -4.68
N ALA A 74 -9.58 -5.85 -5.72
CA ALA A 74 -10.73 -6.73 -5.97
C ALA A 74 -10.98 -7.69 -4.80
N ALA A 75 -9.94 -8.36 -4.31
CA ALA A 75 -10.03 -9.27 -3.18
C ALA A 75 -10.47 -8.55 -1.89
N SER A 76 -10.06 -7.30 -1.69
CA SER A 76 -10.45 -6.47 -0.56
C SER A 76 -11.95 -6.24 -0.55
N PHE A 77 -12.55 -5.78 -1.65
CA PHE A 77 -14.00 -5.57 -1.71
C PHE A 77 -14.79 -6.86 -1.48
N VAL A 78 -14.40 -7.97 -2.10
CA VAL A 78 -15.05 -9.27 -1.87
C VAL A 78 -14.94 -9.66 -0.40
N ALA A 79 -13.75 -9.59 0.19
CA ALA A 79 -13.55 -9.93 1.60
C ALA A 79 -14.35 -9.02 2.54
N MET A 80 -14.47 -7.73 2.23
CA MET A 80 -15.27 -6.79 3.01
C MET A 80 -16.76 -7.14 2.95
N VAL A 81 -17.31 -7.40 1.77
CA VAL A 81 -18.74 -7.76 1.60
C VAL A 81 -19.05 -9.06 2.34
N GLU A 82 -18.21 -10.09 2.15
CA GLU A 82 -18.39 -11.39 2.80
C GLU A 82 -18.23 -11.30 4.33
N ALA A 83 -17.26 -10.54 4.84
CA ALA A 83 -17.09 -10.36 6.29
C ALA A 83 -18.27 -9.63 6.91
N TYR A 84 -18.75 -8.57 6.27
CA TYR A 84 -19.93 -7.84 6.72
C TYR A 84 -21.17 -8.74 6.71
N GLY A 85 -21.38 -9.51 5.64
CA GLY A 85 -22.47 -10.46 5.52
C GLY A 85 -22.43 -11.55 6.60
N ALA A 86 -21.25 -12.16 6.82
CA ALA A 86 -21.05 -13.18 7.83
C ALA A 86 -21.32 -12.68 9.25
N VAL A 87 -20.77 -11.52 9.63
CA VAL A 87 -21.01 -10.93 10.96
C VAL A 87 -22.47 -10.50 11.11
N SER A 88 -23.09 -9.98 10.05
CA SER A 88 -24.51 -9.63 10.07
C SER A 88 -25.38 -10.87 10.27
N LEU A 89 -25.07 -11.98 9.60
CA LEU A 89 -25.78 -13.25 9.76
C LEU A 89 -25.65 -13.79 11.19
N TRP A 90 -24.45 -13.72 11.77
CA TRP A 90 -24.23 -14.11 13.17
C TRP A 90 -25.04 -13.26 14.16
N ARG A 91 -25.38 -12.02 13.77
CA ARG A 91 -26.23 -11.11 14.54
C ARG A 91 -27.73 -11.25 14.23
N GLY A 92 -28.11 -12.22 13.38
CA GLY A 92 -29.50 -12.45 12.98
C GLY A 92 -30.00 -11.56 11.84
N HIS A 93 -29.10 -10.87 11.13
CA HIS A 93 -29.43 -10.02 9.98
C HIS A 93 -28.98 -10.70 8.68
N PHE A 94 -29.94 -11.03 7.80
CA PHE A 94 -29.64 -11.60 6.50
C PHE A 94 -29.37 -10.50 5.47
N LEU A 95 -28.29 -10.65 4.68
CA LEU A 95 -27.95 -9.75 3.58
C LEU A 95 -28.14 -10.44 2.22
N ALA A 96 -27.38 -11.52 1.98
CA ALA A 96 -27.40 -12.33 0.78
C ALA A 96 -26.64 -13.65 1.05
N GLU A 97 -26.83 -14.63 0.18
CA GLU A 97 -25.96 -15.82 0.14
C GLU A 97 -24.51 -15.44 -0.19
N PRO A 98 -23.51 -16.22 0.27
CA PRO A 98 -22.10 -15.95 0.02
C PRO A 98 -21.80 -15.74 -1.46
N LEU A 99 -21.11 -14.67 -1.81
CA LEU A 99 -20.74 -14.27 -3.18
C LEU A 99 -21.92 -13.91 -4.11
N HIS A 100 -23.16 -13.84 -3.61
CA HIS A 100 -24.35 -13.51 -4.42
C HIS A 100 -24.84 -12.08 -4.21
N SER A 101 -24.18 -11.29 -3.38
CA SER A 101 -24.51 -9.87 -3.20
C SER A 101 -24.25 -9.07 -4.49
N MET A 102 -25.14 -8.14 -4.83
CA MET A 102 -24.93 -7.18 -5.92
C MET A 102 -23.64 -6.37 -5.79
N TRP A 103 -23.09 -6.26 -4.58
CA TRP A 103 -21.83 -5.55 -4.31
C TRP A 103 -20.58 -6.31 -4.75
N ILE A 104 -20.68 -7.63 -4.96
CA ILE A 104 -19.56 -8.46 -5.45
C ILE A 104 -19.12 -8.03 -6.85
N PRO A 105 -19.98 -7.99 -7.88
CA PRO A 105 -19.56 -7.53 -9.21
C PRO A 105 -19.09 -6.07 -9.20
N VAL A 106 -19.73 -5.19 -8.42
CA VAL A 106 -19.28 -3.79 -8.26
C VAL A 106 -17.85 -3.74 -7.69
N GLY A 107 -17.58 -4.51 -6.65
CA GLY A 107 -16.26 -4.63 -6.01
C GLY A 107 -15.19 -5.23 -6.93
N LEU A 108 -15.55 -6.20 -7.78
CA LEU A 108 -14.65 -6.78 -8.77
C LEU A 108 -14.25 -5.80 -9.88
N VAL A 109 -15.11 -4.81 -10.18
CA VAL A 109 -14.83 -3.76 -11.18
C VAL A 109 -14.10 -2.56 -10.54
N ALA A 110 -14.61 -2.05 -9.42
CA ALA A 110 -14.04 -0.89 -8.74
C ALA A 110 -12.72 -1.22 -8.01
N GLY A 111 -12.63 -2.41 -7.42
CA GLY A 111 -11.49 -2.86 -6.63
C GLY A 111 -10.15 -2.77 -7.35
N PRO A 112 -10.01 -3.27 -8.60
CA PRO A 112 -8.80 -3.10 -9.38
C PRO A 112 -8.36 -1.64 -9.53
N VAL A 113 -9.30 -0.74 -9.79
CA VAL A 113 -9.03 0.69 -9.98
C VAL A 113 -8.54 1.33 -8.68
N ILE A 114 -9.23 1.07 -7.57
CA ILE A 114 -8.83 1.55 -6.24
C ILE A 114 -7.48 0.98 -5.80
N GLY A 115 -7.24 -0.30 -6.04
CA GLY A 115 -6.00 -0.97 -5.69
C GLY A 115 -4.79 -0.47 -6.47
N VAL A 116 -4.95 -0.19 -7.78
CA VAL A 116 -3.92 0.49 -8.60
C VAL A 116 -3.67 1.90 -8.08
N ALA A 117 -4.73 2.67 -7.82
CA ALA A 117 -4.63 4.02 -7.29
C ALA A 117 -3.81 4.06 -5.99
N ALA A 118 -4.10 3.16 -5.05
CA ALA A 118 -3.36 3.01 -3.79
C ALA A 118 -1.87 2.69 -4.02
N ALA A 119 -1.56 1.79 -4.95
CA ALA A 119 -0.20 1.43 -5.30
C ALA A 119 0.57 2.59 -5.97
N LEU A 120 -0.10 3.37 -6.83
CA LEU A 120 0.48 4.56 -7.47
C LEU A 120 0.80 5.63 -6.43
N VAL A 121 -0.13 5.90 -5.50
CA VAL A 121 0.12 6.86 -4.40
C VAL A 121 1.31 6.44 -3.56
N ARG A 122 1.50 5.14 -3.33
CA ARG A 122 2.59 4.62 -2.51
C ARG A 122 3.97 4.64 -3.20
N ARG A 123 4.02 4.40 -4.52
CA ARG A 123 5.28 4.01 -5.21
C ARG A 123 5.66 4.89 -6.39
N ALA A 124 4.75 5.69 -6.92
CA ALA A 124 4.98 6.38 -8.18
C ALA A 124 5.57 7.79 -7.99
N SER A 125 5.95 8.42 -9.11
CA SER A 125 6.37 9.82 -9.13
C SER A 125 5.20 10.77 -8.84
N SER A 126 5.50 12.02 -8.51
CA SER A 126 4.49 13.02 -8.09
C SER A 126 3.26 13.10 -9.00
N ARG A 127 3.41 13.03 -10.33
CA ARG A 127 2.27 13.06 -11.27
C ARG A 127 1.30 11.89 -11.08
N TRP A 128 1.84 10.69 -10.87
CA TRP A 128 1.06 9.46 -10.72
C TRP A 128 0.47 9.33 -9.32
N THR A 129 1.14 9.90 -8.30
CA THR A 129 0.54 10.09 -6.98
C THR A 129 -0.71 10.95 -7.06
N ILE A 130 -0.67 12.08 -7.79
CA ILE A 130 -1.85 12.93 -7.98
C ILE A 130 -2.97 12.16 -8.68
N ALA A 131 -2.66 11.43 -9.75
CA ALA A 131 -3.65 10.61 -10.45
C ALA A 131 -4.29 9.54 -9.53
N GLY A 132 -3.49 8.84 -8.71
CA GLY A 132 -4.03 7.86 -7.75
C GLY A 132 -4.90 8.51 -6.67
N VAL A 133 -4.53 9.68 -6.15
CA VAL A 133 -5.38 10.41 -5.21
C VAL A 133 -6.67 10.89 -5.88
N ALA A 134 -6.59 11.34 -7.13
CA ALA A 134 -7.75 11.81 -7.89
C ALA A 134 -8.83 10.72 -8.05
N VAL A 135 -8.44 9.46 -8.23
CA VAL A 135 -9.39 8.33 -8.29
C VAL A 135 -10.23 8.25 -7.02
N LEU A 136 -9.61 8.16 -5.84
CA LEU A 136 -10.34 8.08 -4.57
C LEU A 136 -11.15 9.35 -4.31
N SER A 137 -10.56 10.51 -4.62
CA SER A 137 -11.21 11.81 -4.45
C SER A 137 -12.48 11.93 -5.31
N ALA A 138 -12.43 11.43 -6.56
CA ALA A 138 -13.57 11.43 -7.45
C ALA A 138 -14.71 10.55 -6.92
N VAL A 139 -14.41 9.37 -6.36
CA VAL A 139 -15.43 8.51 -5.72
C VAL A 139 -16.10 9.23 -4.57
N LEU A 140 -15.33 9.84 -3.66
CA LEU A 140 -15.89 10.54 -2.49
C LEU A 140 -16.73 11.76 -2.89
N VAL A 141 -16.27 12.56 -3.85
CA VAL A 141 -17.04 13.72 -4.30
C VAL A 141 -18.30 13.29 -5.04
N ALA A 142 -18.20 12.29 -5.92
CA ALA A 142 -19.36 11.80 -6.67
C ALA A 142 -20.43 11.17 -5.77
N GLU A 143 -20.00 10.34 -4.80
CA GLU A 143 -20.93 9.77 -3.84
C GLU A 143 -21.51 10.83 -2.90
N GLY A 144 -20.70 11.76 -2.38
CA GLY A 144 -21.22 12.83 -1.54
C GLY A 144 -22.26 13.71 -2.25
N ILE A 145 -22.07 14.02 -3.55
CA ILE A 145 -23.08 14.72 -4.37
C ILE A 145 -24.34 13.86 -4.53
N PHE A 146 -24.19 12.56 -4.82
CA PHE A 146 -25.33 11.65 -4.89
C PHE A 146 -26.08 11.57 -3.55
N GLY A 147 -25.35 11.47 -2.45
CA GLY A 147 -25.82 11.48 -1.08
C GLY A 147 -26.72 12.67 -0.79
N LEU A 148 -26.20 13.88 -1.05
CA LEU A 148 -26.93 15.14 -0.85
C LEU A 148 -28.15 15.30 -1.76
N THR A 149 -28.13 14.75 -2.97
CA THR A 149 -29.19 14.98 -3.97
C THR A 149 -30.23 13.88 -4.05
N ARG A 150 -29.95 12.68 -3.53
CA ARG A 150 -30.81 11.49 -3.69
C ARG A 150 -31.24 10.83 -2.40
N VAL A 151 -30.47 10.94 -1.32
CA VAL A 151 -30.74 10.18 -0.08
C VAL A 151 -30.64 11.01 1.20
N ALA A 152 -30.39 12.32 1.10
CA ALA A 152 -30.26 13.21 2.25
C ALA A 152 -31.54 13.34 3.08
N ASP A 153 -32.70 13.04 2.51
CA ASP A 153 -33.98 13.08 3.23
C ASP A 153 -34.07 11.99 4.32
N THR A 154 -33.32 10.90 4.17
CA THR A 154 -33.34 9.73 5.07
C THR A 154 -32.00 9.45 5.74
N THR A 155 -30.99 10.27 5.48
CA THR A 155 -29.63 10.10 5.99
C THR A 155 -29.02 11.45 6.40
N SER A 156 -27.93 11.44 7.16
CA SER A 156 -27.31 12.69 7.59
C SER A 156 -26.64 13.44 6.43
N PRO A 157 -27.02 14.70 6.13
CA PRO A 157 -26.32 15.54 5.14
C PRO A 157 -24.87 15.86 5.56
N VAL A 158 -24.56 15.76 6.86
CA VAL A 158 -23.20 15.97 7.38
C VAL A 158 -22.24 14.93 6.80
N TYR A 159 -22.64 13.65 6.75
CA TYR A 159 -21.78 12.59 6.24
C TYR A 159 -21.38 12.83 4.78
N TRP A 160 -22.37 13.12 3.93
CA TRP A 160 -22.15 13.35 2.50
C TRP A 160 -21.32 14.61 2.23
N THR A 161 -21.52 15.66 3.05
CA THR A 161 -20.68 16.86 2.99
C THR A 161 -19.24 16.53 3.38
N LEU A 162 -19.01 15.71 4.40
CA LEU A 162 -17.67 15.28 4.81
C LEU A 162 -16.96 14.51 3.71
N GLU A 163 -17.65 13.65 2.95
CA GLU A 163 -17.05 12.96 1.80
C GLU A 163 -16.55 13.94 0.75
N ILE A 164 -17.38 14.94 0.37
CA ILE A 164 -16.98 15.97 -0.59
C ILE A 164 -15.74 16.73 -0.08
N VAL A 165 -15.77 17.17 1.19
CA VAL A 165 -14.67 17.92 1.81
C VAL A 165 -13.39 17.09 1.83
N LEU A 166 -13.47 15.81 2.20
CA LEU A 166 -12.33 14.90 2.21
C LEU A 166 -11.77 14.67 0.80
N GLY A 167 -12.65 14.41 -0.18
CA GLY A 167 -12.24 14.22 -1.57
C GLY A 167 -11.53 15.45 -2.14
N VAL A 168 -12.11 16.64 -1.97
CA VAL A 168 -11.48 17.91 -2.39
C VAL A 168 -10.16 18.14 -1.63
N GLY A 169 -10.16 17.91 -0.32
CA GLY A 169 -8.98 18.09 0.53
C GLY A 169 -7.81 17.18 0.15
N PHE A 170 -8.06 15.90 -0.14
CA PHE A 170 -7.03 14.97 -0.58
C PHE A 170 -6.42 15.40 -1.91
N LEU A 171 -7.25 15.74 -2.89
CA LEU A 171 -6.78 16.19 -4.21
C LEU A 171 -5.98 17.48 -4.12
N ALA A 172 -6.46 18.48 -3.37
CA ALA A 172 -5.76 19.73 -3.13
C ALA A 172 -4.40 19.48 -2.44
N ALA A 173 -4.35 18.65 -1.40
CA ALA A 173 -3.12 18.32 -0.70
C ALA A 173 -2.10 17.57 -1.59
N ALA A 174 -2.56 16.73 -2.52
CA ALA A 174 -1.70 16.06 -3.48
C ALA A 174 -1.14 17.04 -4.53
N ALA A 175 -1.99 17.95 -5.05
CA ALA A 175 -1.59 18.98 -6.00
C ALA A 175 -0.58 19.97 -5.38
N LEU A 176 -0.83 20.45 -4.16
CA LEU A 176 0.07 21.37 -3.46
C LEU A 176 1.43 20.72 -3.17
N ARG A 177 1.45 19.46 -2.73
CA ARG A 177 2.70 18.70 -2.57
C ARG A 177 3.46 18.52 -3.88
N GLY A 178 2.74 18.23 -4.97
CA GLY A 178 3.34 18.11 -6.29
C GLY A 178 3.91 19.42 -6.84
N ARG A 179 3.32 20.57 -6.49
CA ARG A 179 3.86 21.90 -6.82
C ARG A 179 5.16 22.18 -6.06
N ARG A 180 5.18 21.94 -4.74
CA ARG A 180 6.37 22.16 -3.90
C ARG A 180 7.57 21.32 -4.35
N ALA A 181 7.34 20.08 -4.76
CA ALA A 181 8.40 19.20 -5.26
C ALA A 181 8.98 19.61 -6.62
N ARG A 182 8.35 20.56 -7.33
CA ARG A 182 8.80 21.07 -8.64
C ARG A 182 9.54 22.40 -8.55
N LEU A 183 9.43 23.13 -7.43
CA LEU A 183 10.22 24.33 -7.21
C LEU A 183 11.68 23.90 -7.03
N PRO A 184 12.63 24.47 -7.79
CA PRO A 184 14.05 24.25 -7.55
C PRO A 184 14.34 24.59 -6.09
N ALA A 185 15.09 23.73 -5.38
CA ALA A 185 15.73 24.16 -4.15
C ALA A 185 16.58 25.38 -4.53
N GLU A 186 16.25 26.54 -3.97
CA GLU A 186 17.03 27.76 -4.17
C GLU A 186 18.49 27.38 -3.93
N PRO A 187 19.40 27.53 -4.92
CA PRO A 187 20.80 27.19 -4.72
C PRO A 187 21.26 28.00 -3.52
N ALA A 188 21.67 27.30 -2.45
CA ALA A 188 22.23 27.92 -1.27
C ALA A 188 23.20 29.00 -1.75
N ALA A 189 22.88 30.26 -1.42
CA ALA A 189 23.69 31.41 -1.83
C ALA A 189 25.16 31.05 -1.57
N PRO A 190 26.05 31.18 -2.57
CA PRO A 190 27.43 30.79 -2.40
C PRO A 190 27.96 31.51 -1.16
N LEU A 191 28.29 30.74 -0.11
CA LEU A 191 29.05 31.25 1.02
C LEU A 191 30.25 31.98 0.43
N GLY A 192 30.30 33.29 0.70
CA GLY A 192 31.12 34.24 -0.02
C GLY A 192 32.54 33.74 -0.26
N GLU A 193 33.06 34.09 -1.44
CA GLU A 193 34.44 33.85 -1.80
C GLU A 193 35.39 34.17 -0.63
N PRO A 194 36.39 33.30 -0.37
CA PRO A 194 37.40 33.61 0.62
C PRO A 194 38.14 34.88 0.16
N ARG A 195 37.99 35.96 0.96
CA ARG A 195 38.75 37.20 0.79
C ARG A 195 40.23 36.87 0.55
N PRO A 196 40.88 37.46 -0.47
CA PRO A 196 42.28 37.19 -0.75
C PRO A 196 43.13 37.53 0.47
N ALA A 197 43.96 36.57 0.88
CA ALA A 197 44.88 36.68 1.99
C ALA A 197 45.77 37.91 1.79
N SER A 198 45.58 38.91 2.63
CA SER A 198 46.48 40.04 2.77
C SER A 198 47.90 39.54 2.94
N ILE A 199 48.78 40.06 2.09
CA ILE A 199 50.23 39.91 2.06
C ILE A 199 50.80 39.86 3.49
N ARG A 200 51.09 38.65 3.98
CA ARG A 200 51.94 38.47 5.16
C ARG A 200 53.36 38.83 4.75
N ARG A 201 53.85 39.96 5.25
CA ARG A 201 55.28 40.29 5.28
C ARG A 201 56.05 39.08 5.82
N ARG A 202 56.99 38.58 5.02
CA ARG A 202 57.98 37.58 5.42
C ARG A 202 58.81 38.14 6.58
N ALA A 203 58.76 37.48 7.73
CA ALA A 203 59.82 37.56 8.73
C ALA A 203 60.90 36.50 8.41
N PRO A 204 62.18 36.75 8.76
CA PRO A 204 63.31 35.91 8.36
C PRO A 204 63.31 34.53 9.01
N ARG A 205 63.80 33.54 8.25
CA ARG A 205 64.05 32.15 8.67
C ARG A 205 65.03 32.11 9.84
N ALA A 206 64.63 31.49 10.94
CA ALA A 206 65.54 30.85 11.88
C ALA A 206 65.60 29.36 11.53
N THR A 207 66.81 28.90 11.22
CA THR A 207 67.19 27.50 10.98
C THR A 207 67.25 26.73 12.29
N THR A 208 66.58 25.59 12.37
CA THR A 208 66.91 24.53 13.35
C THR A 208 67.18 23.22 12.60
N PRO A 209 68.37 22.62 12.76
CA PRO A 209 68.80 21.45 12.00
C PRO A 209 68.81 20.19 12.86
N TRP A 210 67.69 19.48 12.97
CA TRP A 210 67.62 18.06 13.33
C TRP A 210 66.14 17.67 13.46
N GLU A 211 65.71 16.58 12.84
CA GLU A 211 65.22 15.41 13.59
C GLU A 211 64.36 14.47 12.70
N VAL A 212 65.04 13.42 12.23
CA VAL A 212 64.65 12.00 12.18
C VAL A 212 63.22 11.63 11.72
N ARG A 213 63.15 11.06 10.51
CA ARG A 213 62.07 10.13 10.08
C ARG A 213 62.24 8.75 10.74
N PRO A 214 61.13 8.10 11.13
CA PRO A 214 60.99 6.64 10.97
C PRO A 214 59.72 6.29 10.18
N ARG A 215 59.86 5.72 8.97
CA ARG A 215 59.72 4.27 8.67
C ARG A 215 58.39 3.64 9.09
N SER A 216 57.47 3.59 8.12
CA SER A 216 56.64 2.45 7.72
C SER A 216 56.49 1.27 8.69
N ARG A 217 55.27 1.02 9.16
CA ARG A 217 54.87 -0.27 9.74
C ARG A 217 53.98 -1.09 8.80
N PRO A 218 54.01 -2.43 8.91
CA PRO A 218 53.58 -3.37 7.87
C PRO A 218 52.11 -3.81 8.03
N ARG A 219 51.49 -4.17 6.90
CA ARG A 219 50.21 -4.90 6.85
C ARG A 219 50.38 -6.34 7.37
N PRO A 220 49.47 -6.87 8.19
CA PRO A 220 49.38 -8.30 8.41
C PRO A 220 48.68 -9.01 7.23
N ARG A 221 49.34 -10.05 6.72
CA ARG A 221 48.81 -11.07 5.81
C ARG A 221 47.91 -12.06 6.58
N THR A 222 46.91 -12.57 5.87
CA THR A 222 45.95 -13.66 6.15
C THR A 222 46.54 -14.94 6.77
N PRO A 223 45.66 -15.85 7.29
CA PRO A 223 45.63 -17.17 6.65
C PRO A 223 44.22 -17.73 6.34
N PRO A 224 44.18 -18.77 5.49
CA PRO A 224 42.98 -19.32 4.86
C PRO A 224 42.46 -20.58 5.55
N GLY A 225 41.21 -20.95 5.24
CA GLY A 225 40.83 -22.36 5.15
C GLY A 225 39.76 -22.84 6.13
N SER A 226 38.61 -23.20 5.58
CA SER A 226 38.04 -24.53 5.86
C SER A 226 37.12 -24.92 4.71
N ALA A 227 37.60 -25.91 3.96
CA ALA A 227 36.91 -26.57 2.89
C ALA A 227 35.83 -27.52 3.42
N ARG A 228 35.00 -27.98 2.47
CA ARG A 228 34.23 -29.24 2.47
C ARG A 228 33.01 -29.33 3.39
N THR A 229 31.84 -29.44 2.75
CA THR A 229 31.23 -30.77 2.58
C THR A 229 30.23 -30.76 1.42
N ARG A 230 30.63 -31.44 0.33
CA ARG A 230 29.70 -32.01 -0.65
C ARG A 230 29.07 -33.24 -0.01
N ARG A 231 27.73 -33.37 -0.07
CA ARG A 231 27.10 -34.69 -0.11
C ARG A 231 26.02 -34.68 -1.19
N ARG A 232 26.33 -35.43 -2.26
CA ARG A 232 25.38 -35.99 -3.22
C ARG A 232 24.48 -37.00 -2.51
N ALA A 233 23.23 -37.14 -2.97
CA ALA A 233 22.66 -38.37 -3.52
C ALA A 233 21.12 -38.40 -3.36
N GLY A 234 20.40 -38.86 -4.38
CA GLY A 234 19.10 -39.52 -4.20
C GLY A 234 17.89 -38.91 -4.91
N ALA A 235 17.83 -39.01 -6.24
CA ALA A 235 16.61 -39.51 -6.91
C ALA A 235 16.88 -41.00 -7.23
N PRO A 236 15.90 -41.91 -7.47
CA PRO A 236 14.54 -41.70 -7.97
C PRO A 236 13.45 -42.55 -7.28
N GLY A 237 12.17 -42.31 -7.59
CA GLY A 237 11.08 -43.15 -7.06
C GLY A 237 9.75 -42.94 -7.76
N ALA A 238 9.64 -43.42 -9.00
CA ALA A 238 8.36 -43.63 -9.66
C ALA A 238 7.65 -44.85 -9.03
N ARG A 239 6.40 -44.69 -8.57
CA ARG A 239 5.44 -45.79 -8.47
C ARG A 239 4.09 -45.36 -9.02
N ARG A 240 3.75 -45.97 -10.15
CA ARG A 240 2.39 -46.21 -10.64
C ARG A 240 1.62 -47.04 -9.60
N THR A 241 0.29 -46.87 -9.56
CA THR A 241 -0.71 -47.94 -9.70
C THR A 241 -2.15 -47.35 -9.70
N PRO A 242 -3.17 -48.11 -10.17
CA PRO A 242 -4.26 -47.60 -10.99
C PRO A 242 -5.67 -47.88 -10.43
N ARG A 243 -6.68 -47.59 -11.27
CA ARG A 243 -8.05 -48.15 -11.33
C ARG A 243 -9.09 -47.64 -10.34
N GLY A 244 -10.19 -47.16 -10.93
CA GLY A 244 -11.53 -47.06 -10.32
C GLY A 244 -12.54 -46.56 -11.34
N ARG A 245 -13.31 -47.48 -11.93
CA ARG A 245 -14.29 -47.30 -13.02
C ARG A 245 -15.65 -46.75 -12.52
N PRO A 246 -16.66 -46.54 -13.40
CA PRO A 246 -17.71 -45.52 -13.25
C PRO A 246 -18.96 -45.99 -12.51
N GLY A 247 -19.65 -45.03 -11.87
CA GLY A 247 -20.99 -45.18 -11.31
C GLY A 247 -22.05 -44.53 -12.20
N ARG A 248 -23.05 -45.33 -12.55
CA ARG A 248 -24.19 -45.10 -13.44
C ARG A 248 -25.42 -44.74 -12.59
N ARG A 249 -26.48 -44.23 -13.24
CA ARG A 249 -27.90 -44.07 -12.77
C ARG A 249 -28.19 -42.83 -11.92
N SER A 250 -29.35 -42.17 -11.98
CA SER A 250 -30.57 -42.29 -12.79
C SER A 250 -31.53 -41.16 -12.38
N ARG A 251 -32.37 -40.70 -13.33
CA ARG A 251 -33.78 -40.31 -13.18
C ARG A 251 -34.19 -39.52 -11.93
N ARG A 252 -34.61 -38.27 -12.15
CA ARG A 252 -36.00 -37.81 -11.99
C ARG A 252 -36.19 -36.54 -12.81
#